data_AF-A0AAN7YJQ6-F1
#
_entry.id   AF-A0AAN7YJQ6-F1
#
_cell.length_a   1.000
_cell.length_b   1.000
_cell.length_c   1.000
_cell.angle_alpha   90.00
_cell.angle_beta   90.00
_cell.angle_gamma   90.00
#
_symmetry.space_group_name_H-M   'P 1'
#
loop_
_entity.id
_entity.type
_entity.pdbx_description
1 polymer ?
#
loop_
_entity_poly.entity_id
_entity_poly.type
_entity_poly.pdbx_seq_one_letter_code
_entity_poly.pdbx_strand_id
1 'polypeptide(L)'
;MAAKGILISPALVLRLGTRSSLPSQAIRHTRFATTDSLPKDTSVIRHRRVTVTNDTGAVPWKHLSLGEKAARATQQSFNLSLILVGITLTGAVGYVLYLEVFSTDSKTAIFNRAADQVRKDTRCIELLAGDEGLHTKREIKAYGEPSWSRWARNRTIASRNETDRAGVEHMHMHFYVEGPAAKGTVNVHMVRVQGQKDFVYKMLAVDVPGQKRYFLEGGDGILGGQRSQGRMFGVRWN
;
A
#
# COMPACT_ATOMS: atom_id res chain seq x y z
N MET A 1 34.59 60.90 13.91
CA MET A 1 33.98 60.96 12.56
C MET A 1 33.19 59.67 12.38
N ALA A 2 31.89 59.65 12.65
CA ALA A 2 30.81 60.03 11.72
C ALA A 2 30.89 59.17 10.43
N ALA A 3 29.91 58.39 10.00
CA ALA A 3 28.46 58.59 10.10
C ALA A 3 27.70 57.30 9.69
N LYS A 4 26.45 57.19 10.19
CA LYS A 4 25.21 56.71 9.52
C LYS A 4 25.25 55.29 8.91
N GLY A 5 24.55 54.29 9.42
CA GLY A 5 23.12 54.27 9.76
C GLY A 5 22.30 54.04 8.49
N ILE A 6 21.58 52.91 8.41
CA ILE A 6 20.24 52.76 7.81
C ILE A 6 19.70 51.38 8.23
N LEU A 7 18.72 51.45 9.14
CA LEU A 7 17.70 50.45 9.41
C LEU A 7 16.72 50.42 8.25
N ILE A 8 16.35 49.24 7.73
CA ILE A 8 15.07 49.06 7.03
C ILE A 8 14.47 47.72 7.45
N SER A 9 13.63 47.76 8.49
CA SER A 9 12.52 46.84 8.66
C SER A 9 11.35 47.32 7.80
N PRO A 10 10.66 46.43 7.08
CA PRO A 10 9.25 46.62 6.79
C PRO A 10 8.42 45.74 7.73
N ALA A 11 7.69 46.42 8.61
CA ALA A 11 6.58 45.86 9.35
C ALA A 11 5.57 45.25 8.37
N LEU A 12 5.27 43.96 8.52
CA LEU A 12 4.05 43.38 7.95
C LEU A 12 3.01 43.28 9.06
N VAL A 13 2.16 44.29 9.09
CA VAL A 13 0.94 44.37 9.89
C VAL A 13 -0.02 43.30 9.39
N LEU A 14 -0.24 42.26 10.20
CA LEU A 14 -1.28 41.27 9.97
C LEU A 14 -2.34 41.43 11.06
N ARG A 15 -3.31 42.31 10.79
CA ARG A 15 -4.59 42.36 11.49
C ARG A 15 -5.69 42.23 10.44
N LEU A 16 -6.22 41.03 10.28
CA LEU A 16 -7.61 40.86 9.89
C LEU A 16 -8.24 39.84 10.83
N GLY A 17 -9.15 40.32 11.67
CA GLY A 17 -9.93 39.51 12.57
C GLY A 17 -10.90 38.65 11.79
N THR A 18 -10.94 37.36 12.13
CA THR A 18 -12.06 36.49 11.78
C THR A 18 -12.90 36.33 13.03
N ARG A 19 -13.91 37.21 13.17
CA ARG A 19 -15.02 36.98 14.09
C ARG A 19 -15.75 35.72 13.62
N SER A 20 -15.76 34.69 14.44
CA SER A 20 -16.64 33.53 14.28
C SER A 20 -18.08 33.93 14.61
N SER A 21 -18.77 34.56 13.67
CA SER A 21 -20.22 34.69 13.75
C SER A 21 -20.86 33.36 13.34
N LEU A 22 -21.26 32.58 14.34
CA LEU A 22 -22.24 31.51 14.17
C LEU A 22 -23.47 32.09 13.45
N PRO A 23 -23.89 31.59 12.27
CA PRO A 23 -25.22 31.93 11.78
C PRO A 23 -26.22 31.23 12.70
N SER A 24 -26.78 32.00 13.64
CA SER A 24 -28.02 31.62 14.31
C SER A 24 -29.07 31.46 13.22
N GLN A 25 -29.35 30.22 12.84
CA GLN A 25 -30.47 29.93 11.96
C GLN A 25 -31.75 30.27 12.72
N ALA A 26 -32.23 31.49 12.50
CA ALA A 26 -33.59 31.86 12.87
C ALA A 26 -34.53 30.88 12.15
N ILE A 27 -35.13 29.98 12.92
CA ILE A 27 -36.26 29.17 12.48
C ILE A 27 -37.35 30.16 12.08
N ARG A 28 -37.47 30.41 10.77
CA ARG A 28 -38.63 31.10 10.21
C ARG A 28 -39.81 30.15 10.36
N HIS A 29 -40.53 30.26 11.47
CA HIS A 29 -41.91 29.81 11.55
C HIS A 29 -42.71 30.62 10.52
N THR A 30 -42.87 30.07 9.32
CA THR A 30 -43.91 30.53 8.40
C THR A 30 -45.24 30.25 9.09
N ARG A 31 -45.81 31.26 9.73
CA ARG A 31 -47.20 31.24 10.18
C ARG A 31 -48.05 31.09 8.92
N PHE A 32 -48.72 29.95 8.78
CA PHE A 32 -49.80 29.81 7.82
C PHE A 32 -50.94 30.70 8.31
N ALA A 33 -51.19 31.79 7.59
CA ALA A 33 -52.39 32.58 7.78
C ALA A 33 -53.58 31.75 7.28
N THR A 34 -54.41 31.27 8.20
CA THR A 34 -55.73 30.73 7.87
C THR A 34 -56.65 31.91 7.55
N THR A 35 -56.70 32.34 6.30
CA THR A 35 -57.84 33.11 5.81
C THR A 35 -58.91 32.11 5.43
N ASP A 36 -59.85 31.92 6.35
CA ASP A 36 -61.09 31.21 6.12
C ASP A 36 -61.91 32.01 5.10
N SER A 37 -61.87 31.58 3.85
CA SER A 37 -62.88 31.91 2.86
C SER A 37 -62.87 30.80 1.81
N LEU A 38 -63.93 30.00 1.87
CA LEU A 38 -64.31 29.07 0.82
C LEU A 38 -64.60 29.87 -0.47
N PRO A 39 -64.05 29.45 -1.61
CA PRO A 39 -64.85 29.37 -2.81
C PRO A 39 -64.99 27.90 -3.18
N LYS A 40 -66.25 27.46 -3.17
CA LYS A 40 -66.70 26.23 -3.80
C LYS A 40 -66.56 26.41 -5.31
N ASP A 41 -65.35 26.19 -5.80
CA ASP A 41 -65.11 25.87 -7.20
C ASP A 41 -64.34 24.55 -7.23
N THR A 42 -64.87 23.60 -7.98
CA THR A 42 -64.26 22.29 -8.23
C THR A 42 -63.02 22.48 -9.10
N SER A 43 -61.99 23.15 -8.57
CA SER A 43 -60.67 23.13 -9.15
C SER A 43 -60.08 21.77 -8.80
N VAL A 44 -60.02 20.90 -9.81
CA VAL A 44 -59.24 19.67 -9.73
C VAL A 44 -57.85 20.07 -9.22
N ILE A 45 -57.47 19.62 -8.02
CA ILE A 45 -56.14 19.86 -7.47
C ILE A 45 -55.15 19.31 -8.50
N ARG A 46 -54.57 20.22 -9.28
CA ARG A 46 -53.57 19.91 -10.31
C ARG A 46 -52.29 19.59 -9.56
N HIS A 47 -52.13 18.33 -9.16
CA HIS A 47 -50.91 17.86 -8.52
C HIS A 47 -49.73 18.20 -9.44
N ARG A 48 -48.73 18.90 -8.92
CA ARG A 48 -47.53 19.24 -9.68
C ARG A 48 -46.80 17.93 -9.96
N ARG A 49 -46.63 17.60 -11.24
CA ARG A 49 -45.96 16.37 -11.68
C ARG A 49 -44.58 16.29 -11.04
N VAL A 50 -44.31 15.22 -10.32
CA VAL A 50 -43.04 15.01 -9.62
C VAL A 50 -41.97 14.61 -10.64
N THR A 51 -40.91 15.39 -10.73
CA THR A 51 -39.75 15.13 -11.58
C THR A 51 -38.52 14.90 -10.73
N VAL A 52 -37.47 14.33 -11.33
CA VAL A 52 -36.20 13.97 -10.66
C VAL A 52 -35.55 15.15 -9.93
N THR A 53 -35.86 16.39 -10.31
CA THR A 53 -35.29 17.62 -9.73
C THR A 53 -36.25 18.39 -8.81
N ASN A 54 -37.54 18.05 -8.78
CA ASN A 54 -38.58 18.83 -8.07
C ASN A 54 -39.24 18.06 -6.92
N ASP A 55 -38.77 16.84 -6.59
CA ASP A 55 -39.38 16.04 -5.55
C ASP A 55 -39.07 16.57 -4.14
N THR A 56 -40.11 17.05 -3.44
CA THR A 56 -40.04 17.56 -2.07
C THR A 56 -40.50 16.53 -1.02
N GLY A 57 -40.89 15.32 -1.43
CA GLY A 57 -41.32 14.24 -0.52
C GLY A 57 -42.72 14.41 0.10
N ALA A 58 -43.40 15.53 -0.13
CA ALA A 58 -44.71 15.84 0.47
C ALA A 58 -45.87 14.96 -0.03
N VAL A 59 -45.76 14.38 -1.24
CA VAL A 59 -46.81 13.53 -1.84
C VAL A 59 -46.64 12.06 -1.42
N PRO A 60 -47.67 11.40 -0.83
CA PRO A 60 -47.60 10.00 -0.44
C PRO A 60 -47.44 9.03 -1.63
N TRP A 61 -46.64 7.98 -1.45
CA TRP A 61 -46.29 6.97 -2.48
C TRP A 61 -47.48 6.38 -3.26
N LYS A 62 -48.63 6.22 -2.60
CA LYS A 62 -49.84 5.62 -3.18
C LYS A 62 -50.47 6.47 -4.29
N HIS A 63 -50.25 7.78 -4.30
CA HIS A 63 -50.85 8.72 -5.25
C HIS A 63 -49.92 9.15 -6.40
N LEU A 64 -48.72 8.56 -6.50
CA LEU A 64 -47.79 8.85 -7.58
C LEU A 64 -48.01 7.92 -8.77
N SER A 65 -47.94 8.48 -9.97
CA SER A 65 -47.92 7.71 -11.22
C SER A 65 -46.65 6.86 -11.32
N LEU A 66 -46.67 5.83 -12.19
CA LEU A 66 -45.53 4.93 -12.40
C LEU A 66 -44.24 5.70 -12.77
N GLY A 67 -44.34 6.76 -13.58
CA GLY A 67 -43.20 7.59 -13.96
C GLY A 67 -42.66 8.47 -12.83
N GLU A 68 -43.51 8.92 -11.92
CA GLU A 68 -43.11 9.75 -10.77
C GLU A 68 -42.48 8.91 -9.65
N LYS A 69 -42.97 7.68 -9.44
CA LYS A 69 -42.31 6.69 -8.58
C LYS A 69 -40.92 6.37 -9.08
N ALA A 70 -40.77 6.18 -10.40
CA ALA A 70 -39.47 5.99 -11.02
C ALA A 70 -38.57 7.22 -10.81
N ALA A 71 -39.08 8.44 -10.99
CA ALA A 71 -38.31 9.66 -10.77
C ALA A 71 -37.80 9.82 -9.32
N ARG A 72 -38.66 9.57 -8.33
CA ARG A 72 -38.30 9.56 -6.90
C ARG A 72 -37.28 8.47 -6.58
N ALA A 73 -37.49 7.26 -7.11
CA ALA A 73 -36.55 6.16 -6.94
C ALA A 73 -35.17 6.46 -7.55
N THR A 74 -35.12 7.10 -8.73
CA THR A 74 -33.87 7.50 -9.39
C THR A 74 -33.10 8.55 -8.59
N GLN A 75 -33.79 9.52 -7.98
CA GLN A 75 -33.12 10.53 -7.17
C GLN A 75 -32.51 9.92 -5.89
N GLN A 76 -33.22 8.99 -5.26
CA GLN A 76 -32.73 8.27 -4.09
C GLN A 76 -31.60 7.28 -4.44
N SER A 77 -31.67 6.62 -5.59
CA SER A 77 -30.67 5.65 -6.02
C SER A 77 -29.37 6.31 -6.51
N PHE A 78 -29.42 7.55 -7.03
CA PHE A 78 -28.23 8.24 -7.53
C PHE A 78 -27.21 8.51 -6.41
N ASN A 79 -27.62 9.04 -5.27
CA ASN A 79 -26.72 9.29 -4.14
C ASN A 79 -26.14 7.97 -3.58
N LEU A 80 -26.97 6.93 -3.49
CA LEU A 80 -26.51 5.61 -3.08
C LEU A 80 -25.49 5.04 -4.09
N SER A 81 -25.72 5.22 -5.39
CA SER A 81 -24.82 4.75 -6.44
C SER A 81 -23.45 5.43 -6.34
N LEU A 82 -23.41 6.74 -6.08
CA LEU A 82 -22.16 7.47 -5.88
C LEU A 82 -21.39 6.97 -4.66
N ILE A 83 -22.09 6.68 -3.56
CA ILE A 83 -21.49 6.09 -2.35
C ILE A 83 -20.90 4.71 -2.66
N LEU A 84 -21.66 3.85 -3.35
CA LEU A 84 -21.21 2.50 -3.72
C LEU A 84 -20.00 2.53 -4.67
N VAL A 85 -19.99 3.45 -5.64
CA VAL A 85 -18.86 3.67 -6.54
C VAL A 85 -17.62 4.10 -5.74
N GLY A 86 -17.78 5.04 -4.80
CA GLY A 86 -16.70 5.49 -3.92
C GLY A 86 -16.12 4.36 -3.06
N ILE A 87 -16.98 3.55 -2.43
CA ILE A 87 -16.57 2.38 -1.64
C ILE A 87 -15.83 1.37 -2.53
N THR A 88 -16.34 1.10 -3.73
CA THR A 88 -15.74 0.12 -4.65
C THR A 88 -14.35 0.56 -5.09
N LEU A 89 -14.19 1.82 -5.51
CA LEU A 89 -12.90 2.39 -5.89
C LEU A 89 -11.91 2.38 -4.73
N THR A 90 -12.36 2.78 -3.54
CA THR A 90 -11.50 2.81 -2.34
C THR A 90 -11.08 1.40 -1.92
N GLY A 91 -12.00 0.43 -1.96
CA GLY A 91 -11.71 -0.98 -1.70
C GLY A 91 -10.73 -1.57 -2.71
N ALA A 92 -10.86 -1.25 -4.00
CA ALA A 92 -9.95 -1.71 -5.04
C ALA A 92 -8.51 -1.21 -4.80
N VAL A 93 -8.33 0.08 -4.49
CA VAL A 93 -7.00 0.63 -4.17
C VAL A 93 -6.44 0.00 -2.90
N GLY A 94 -7.25 -0.15 -1.85
CA GLY A 94 -6.84 -0.81 -0.61
C GLY A 94 -6.41 -2.26 -0.83
N TYR A 95 -7.12 -2.99 -1.71
CA TYR A 95 -6.79 -4.36 -2.08
C TYR A 95 -5.44 -4.47 -2.79
N VAL A 96 -5.17 -3.61 -3.77
CA VAL A 96 -3.86 -3.59 -4.47
C VAL A 96 -2.73 -3.29 -3.50
N LEU A 97 -2.90 -2.30 -2.61
CA LEU A 97 -1.90 -1.99 -1.60
C LEU A 97 -1.66 -3.16 -0.63
N TYR A 98 -2.70 -3.89 -0.27
CA TYR A 98 -2.58 -5.07 0.57
C TYR A 98 -1.75 -6.17 -0.09
N LEU A 99 -2.02 -6.47 -1.37
CA LEU A 99 -1.27 -7.50 -2.11
C LEU A 99 0.19 -7.13 -2.35
N GLU A 100 0.49 -5.87 -2.63
CA GLU A 100 1.85 -5.43 -2.97
C GLU A 100 2.72 -5.15 -1.73
N VAL A 101 2.15 -4.50 -0.70
CA VAL A 101 2.93 -3.97 0.43
C VAL A 101 2.85 -4.87 1.66
N PHE A 102 1.66 -5.38 1.97
CA PHE A 102 1.42 -6.12 3.21
C PHE A 102 1.44 -7.64 3.04
N SER A 103 1.43 -8.13 1.80
CA SER A 103 1.62 -9.55 1.54
C SER A 103 2.97 -10.00 2.07
N THR A 104 2.98 -11.17 2.71
CA THR A 104 4.23 -11.85 3.11
C THR A 104 5.11 -12.11 1.89
N ASP A 105 4.50 -12.29 0.72
CA ASP A 105 5.19 -12.55 -0.55
C ASP A 105 5.77 -11.28 -1.19
N SER A 106 5.60 -10.10 -0.57
CA SER A 106 6.18 -8.86 -1.06
C SER A 106 7.71 -8.88 -1.02
N LYS A 107 8.32 -8.20 -1.99
CA LYS A 107 9.79 -8.09 -2.12
C LYS A 107 10.46 -7.55 -0.85
N THR A 108 9.82 -6.57 -0.22
CA THR A 108 10.29 -5.94 1.02
C THR A 108 10.17 -6.86 2.22
N ALA A 109 9.07 -7.63 2.34
CA ALA A 109 8.91 -8.62 3.40
C ALA A 109 9.96 -9.73 3.29
N ILE A 110 10.25 -10.21 2.08
CA ILE A 110 11.27 -11.24 1.86
C ILE A 110 12.67 -10.70 2.13
N PHE A 111 12.97 -9.47 1.70
CA PHE A 111 14.22 -8.78 2.04
C PHE A 111 14.43 -8.67 3.55
N ASN A 112 13.41 -8.20 4.29
CA ASN A 112 13.52 -8.06 5.74
C ASN A 112 13.73 -9.40 6.43
N ARG A 113 13.02 -10.46 6.00
CA ARG A 113 13.18 -11.82 6.51
C ARG A 113 14.59 -12.37 6.25
N ALA A 114 15.08 -12.26 5.02
CA ALA A 114 16.43 -12.71 4.65
C ALA A 114 17.52 -11.92 5.41
N ALA A 115 17.40 -10.59 5.50
CA ALA A 115 18.33 -9.76 6.25
C ALA A 115 18.32 -10.08 7.75
N ASP A 116 17.15 -10.37 8.33
CA ASP A 116 17.04 -10.80 9.72
C ASP A 116 17.65 -12.17 9.97
N GLN A 117 17.59 -13.07 9.00
CA GLN A 117 18.23 -14.37 9.07
C GLN A 117 19.76 -14.26 9.03
N VAL A 118 20.30 -13.46 8.11
CA VAL A 118 21.74 -13.15 8.05
C VAL A 118 22.23 -12.52 9.35
N ARG A 119 21.42 -11.65 9.96
CA ARG A 119 21.73 -11.03 11.26
C ARG A 119 21.62 -11.95 12.48
N LYS A 120 20.99 -13.11 12.34
CA LYS A 120 20.83 -14.09 13.42
C LYS A 120 21.91 -15.17 13.38
N ASP A 121 22.46 -15.45 12.21
CA ASP A 121 23.48 -16.49 12.03
C ASP A 121 24.85 -16.01 12.52
N THR A 122 25.44 -16.72 13.48
CA THR A 122 26.74 -16.42 14.06
C THR A 122 27.85 -16.37 13.02
N ARG A 123 27.85 -17.29 12.04
CA ARG A 123 28.89 -17.31 10.99
C ARG A 123 28.85 -16.07 10.10
N CYS A 124 27.66 -15.56 9.82
CA CYS A 124 27.52 -14.33 9.05
C CYS A 124 28.00 -13.12 9.84
N ILE A 125 27.78 -13.13 11.15
CA ILE A 125 28.27 -12.07 12.05
C ILE A 125 29.81 -12.09 12.08
N GLU A 126 30.43 -13.26 12.27
CA GLU A 126 31.89 -13.42 12.25
C GLU A 126 32.49 -12.92 10.92
N LEU A 127 31.89 -13.30 9.78
CA LEU A 127 32.36 -12.88 8.45
C LEU A 127 32.23 -11.36 8.19
N LEU A 128 31.22 -10.70 8.75
CA LEU A 128 30.92 -9.29 8.46
C LEU A 128 31.46 -8.32 9.53
N ALA A 129 31.48 -8.75 10.78
CA ALA A 129 31.85 -7.96 11.93
C ALA A 129 33.24 -8.29 12.49
N GLY A 130 33.78 -9.48 12.18
CA GLY A 130 35.02 -10.01 12.71
C GLY A 130 34.82 -10.90 13.94
N ASP A 131 35.91 -11.52 14.41
CA ASP A 131 35.94 -12.36 15.61
C ASP A 131 36.15 -11.54 16.90
N GLU A 132 36.45 -10.25 16.78
CA GLU A 132 36.91 -9.42 17.89
C GLU A 132 35.76 -8.64 18.55
N GLY A 133 34.92 -9.36 19.31
CA GLY A 133 34.01 -8.78 20.29
C GLY A 133 32.58 -9.31 20.30
N LEU A 134 31.79 -8.80 21.25
CA LEU A 134 30.35 -9.07 21.36
C LEU A 134 29.59 -8.28 20.27
N HIS A 135 29.61 -8.78 19.05
CA HIS A 135 28.94 -8.11 17.94
C HIS A 135 27.42 -8.21 18.05
N THR A 136 26.74 -7.06 18.00
CA THR A 136 25.27 -7.01 18.09
C THR A 136 24.65 -6.94 16.70
N LYS A 137 23.46 -7.53 16.53
CA LYS A 137 22.60 -7.45 15.32
C LYS A 137 22.50 -6.05 14.67
N ARG A 138 22.64 -4.97 15.45
CA ARG A 138 22.53 -3.58 14.98
C ARG A 138 23.73 -3.09 14.16
N GLU A 139 24.87 -3.76 14.25
CA GLU A 139 26.08 -3.38 13.51
C GLU A 139 25.98 -3.74 12.02
N ILE A 140 25.22 -4.78 11.69
CA ILE A 140 25.06 -5.28 10.31
C ILE A 140 23.92 -4.53 9.61
N LYS A 141 24.31 -3.64 8.70
CA LYS A 141 23.41 -2.90 7.82
C LYS A 141 23.11 -3.72 6.57
N ALA A 142 21.87 -3.70 6.11
CA ALA A 142 21.44 -4.34 4.87
C ALA A 142 20.74 -3.30 4.00
N TYR A 143 21.01 -3.31 2.69
CA TYR A 143 20.48 -2.31 1.77
C TYR A 143 20.45 -2.81 0.31
N GLY A 144 19.56 -2.21 -0.50
CA GLY A 144 19.44 -2.53 -1.92
C GLY A 144 20.58 -1.98 -2.79
N GLU A 145 20.39 -1.97 -4.10
CA GLU A 145 21.41 -1.54 -5.06
C GLU A 145 21.84 -0.08 -4.86
N PRO A 146 23.14 0.22 -4.99
CA PRO A 146 23.62 1.59 -4.99
C PRO A 146 23.18 2.30 -6.27
N SER A 147 22.68 3.53 -6.11
CA SER A 147 22.38 4.41 -7.24
C SER A 147 23.56 5.34 -7.53
N TRP A 148 23.85 5.56 -8.81
CA TRP A 148 24.87 6.50 -9.26
C TRP A 148 24.47 7.97 -9.03
N SER A 149 23.16 8.26 -8.95
CA SER A 149 22.65 9.62 -8.76
C SER A 149 22.61 10.01 -7.28
N ARG A 150 23.24 11.14 -6.94
CA ARG A 150 23.22 11.72 -5.58
C ARG A 150 21.81 12.12 -5.11
N TRP A 151 20.86 12.32 -6.04
CA TRP A 151 19.46 12.60 -5.72
C TRP A 151 18.64 11.33 -5.48
N ALA A 152 19.01 10.21 -6.09
CA ALA A 152 18.34 8.92 -5.91
C ALA A 152 19.02 8.10 -4.81
N ARG A 153 19.02 8.61 -3.57
CA ARG A 153 19.58 7.91 -2.39
C ARG A 153 18.73 6.73 -1.89
N ASN A 154 17.52 6.55 -2.43
CA ASN A 154 16.70 5.39 -2.12
C ASN A 154 17.28 4.16 -2.84
N ARG A 155 17.82 3.22 -2.06
CA ARG A 155 18.41 1.98 -2.57
C ARG A 155 17.29 0.99 -2.91
N THR A 156 17.06 0.77 -4.20
CA THR A 156 16.01 -0.16 -4.67
C THR A 156 16.48 -1.59 -4.48
N ILE A 157 15.59 -2.47 -4.03
CA ILE A 157 15.89 -3.89 -3.88
C ILE A 157 15.73 -4.57 -5.25
N ALA A 158 16.84 -4.98 -5.85
CA ALA A 158 16.82 -5.68 -7.13
C ALA A 158 16.24 -7.08 -6.97
N SER A 159 15.13 -7.29 -7.65
CA SER A 159 14.36 -8.53 -7.62
C SER A 159 13.83 -8.85 -9.01
N ARG A 160 13.98 -10.10 -9.41
CA ARG A 160 13.48 -10.64 -10.68
C ARG A 160 12.62 -11.86 -10.38
N ASN A 161 11.38 -11.81 -10.86
CA ASN A 161 10.46 -12.95 -10.82
C ASN A 161 10.43 -13.59 -12.20
N GLU A 162 10.57 -14.90 -12.25
CA GLU A 162 10.54 -15.71 -13.48
C GLU A 162 9.68 -16.94 -13.23
N THR A 163 8.87 -17.32 -14.20
CA THR A 163 8.02 -18.51 -14.10
C THR A 163 8.52 -19.54 -15.10
N ASP A 164 8.89 -20.72 -14.60
CA ASP A 164 9.39 -21.81 -15.44
C ASP A 164 8.23 -22.45 -16.24
N ARG A 165 8.56 -23.26 -17.25
CA ARG A 165 7.59 -24.02 -18.06
C ARG A 165 6.76 -25.00 -17.24
N ALA A 166 7.31 -25.49 -16.12
CA ALA A 166 6.59 -26.29 -15.13
C ALA A 166 5.62 -25.46 -14.26
N GLY A 167 5.58 -24.13 -14.48
CA GLY A 167 4.82 -23.13 -13.72
C GLY A 167 5.33 -22.92 -12.29
N VAL A 168 6.56 -23.31 -12.00
CA VAL A 168 7.22 -22.95 -10.74
C VAL A 168 7.68 -21.49 -10.83
N GLU A 169 7.28 -20.69 -9.86
CA GLU A 169 7.74 -19.31 -9.76
C GLU A 169 9.09 -19.25 -9.06
N HIS A 170 10.04 -18.60 -9.68
CA HIS A 170 11.38 -18.34 -9.19
C HIS A 170 11.49 -16.85 -8.88
N MET A 171 11.85 -16.53 -7.65
CA MET A 171 12.24 -15.18 -7.29
C MET A 171 13.72 -15.13 -6.99
N HIS A 172 14.44 -14.32 -7.77
CA HIS A 172 15.83 -13.98 -7.55
C HIS A 172 15.90 -12.59 -6.96
N MET A 173 16.62 -12.43 -5.86
CA MET A 173 16.85 -11.16 -5.23
C MET A 173 18.30 -11.10 -4.76
N HIS A 174 18.91 -9.93 -4.88
CA HIS A 174 20.21 -9.70 -4.28
C HIS A 174 20.23 -8.35 -3.58
N PHE A 175 21.01 -8.26 -2.51
CA PHE A 175 21.17 -7.04 -1.74
C PHE A 175 22.53 -7.04 -1.06
N TYR A 176 22.94 -5.87 -0.60
CA TYR A 176 24.24 -5.68 0.02
C TYR A 176 24.13 -5.63 1.54
N VAL A 177 25.14 -6.19 2.20
CA VAL A 177 25.30 -6.18 3.65
C VAL A 177 26.64 -5.55 4.00
N GLU A 178 26.65 -4.80 5.08
CA GLU A 178 27.81 -4.06 5.55
C GLU A 178 27.90 -4.21 7.07
N GLY A 179 28.98 -4.85 7.50
CA GLY A 179 29.42 -4.86 8.90
C GLY A 179 30.63 -3.95 9.10
N PRO A 180 31.13 -3.84 10.34
CA PRO A 180 32.28 -3.00 10.67
C PRO A 180 33.59 -3.49 10.03
N ALA A 181 33.75 -4.80 9.81
CA ALA A 181 34.96 -5.38 9.24
C ALA A 181 34.87 -5.57 7.73
N ALA A 182 33.72 -6.04 7.22
CA ALA A 182 33.57 -6.40 5.82
C ALA A 182 32.22 -6.00 5.21
N LYS A 183 32.21 -5.93 3.88
CA LYS A 183 31.00 -5.74 3.07
C LYS A 183 30.79 -6.97 2.21
N GLY A 184 29.55 -7.40 2.05
CA GLY A 184 29.19 -8.56 1.27
C GLY A 184 27.94 -8.36 0.45
N THR A 185 27.66 -9.32 -0.42
CA THR A 185 26.43 -9.40 -1.21
C THR A 185 25.68 -10.65 -0.81
N VAL A 186 24.40 -10.51 -0.53
CA VAL A 186 23.51 -11.64 -0.24
C VAL A 186 22.73 -11.96 -1.50
N ASN A 187 22.79 -13.22 -1.92
CA ASN A 187 22.03 -13.77 -3.03
C ASN A 187 20.91 -14.65 -2.48
N VAL A 188 19.68 -14.33 -2.88
CA VAL A 188 18.46 -15.02 -2.49
C VAL A 188 17.83 -15.63 -3.73
N HIS A 189 17.57 -16.93 -3.69
CA HIS A 189 16.75 -17.65 -4.65
C HIS A 189 15.63 -18.36 -3.91
N MET A 190 14.40 -17.94 -4.17
CA MET A 190 13.22 -18.60 -3.65
C MET A 190 12.42 -19.23 -4.78
N VAL A 191 11.72 -20.29 -4.45
CA VAL A 191 10.83 -21.00 -5.36
C VAL A 191 9.47 -21.17 -4.75
N ARG A 192 8.43 -21.07 -5.58
CA ARG A 192 7.06 -21.36 -5.21
C ARG A 192 6.49 -22.32 -6.25
N VAL A 193 6.16 -23.52 -5.79
CA VAL A 193 5.54 -24.55 -6.63
C VAL A 193 4.05 -24.24 -6.77
N GLN A 194 3.47 -24.56 -7.93
CA GLN A 194 2.04 -24.44 -8.13
C GLN A 194 1.27 -25.22 -7.05
N GLY A 195 0.36 -24.53 -6.35
CA GLY A 195 -0.42 -25.09 -5.24
C GLY A 195 0.18 -24.81 -3.84
N GLN A 196 1.45 -24.40 -3.74
CA GLN A 196 1.98 -23.86 -2.50
C GLN A 196 1.68 -22.36 -2.37
N LYS A 197 1.33 -21.94 -1.16
CA LYS A 197 1.06 -20.53 -0.85
C LYS A 197 2.33 -19.73 -0.60
N ASP A 198 3.34 -20.36 -0.02
CA ASP A 198 4.52 -19.66 0.47
C ASP A 198 5.74 -19.91 -0.42
N PHE A 199 6.60 -18.90 -0.52
CA PHE A 199 7.93 -19.04 -1.11
C PHE A 199 8.87 -19.82 -0.18
N VAL A 200 9.57 -20.79 -0.74
CA VAL A 200 10.58 -21.60 -0.04
C VAL A 200 11.98 -21.20 -0.53
N TYR A 201 12.93 -21.05 0.39
CA TYR A 201 14.32 -20.77 0.04
C TYR A 201 14.94 -21.98 -0.66
N LYS A 202 15.40 -21.77 -1.89
CA LYS A 202 16.24 -22.72 -2.62
C LYS A 202 17.72 -22.41 -2.40
N MET A 203 18.05 -21.13 -2.22
CA MET A 203 19.37 -20.66 -1.84
C MET A 203 19.26 -19.34 -1.08
N LEU A 204 19.97 -19.25 0.03
CA LEU A 204 20.30 -18.03 0.74
C LEU A 204 21.80 -18.06 1.01
N ALA A 205 22.57 -17.25 0.28
CA ALA A 205 24.02 -17.26 0.37
C ALA A 205 24.59 -15.85 0.55
N VAL A 206 25.63 -15.74 1.36
CA VAL A 206 26.39 -14.52 1.61
C VAL A 206 27.76 -14.65 0.97
N ASP A 207 28.11 -13.66 0.16
CA ASP A 207 29.37 -13.56 -0.56
C ASP A 207 30.16 -12.37 -0.02
N VAL A 208 31.28 -12.65 0.66
CA VAL A 208 32.19 -11.64 1.19
C VAL A 208 33.49 -11.71 0.39
N PRO A 209 33.98 -10.59 -0.18
CA PRO A 209 35.22 -10.59 -0.95
C PRO A 209 36.39 -11.18 -0.16
N GLY A 210 37.09 -12.15 -0.76
CA GLY A 210 38.23 -12.83 -0.13
C GLY A 210 37.87 -14.02 0.77
N GLN A 211 36.58 -14.32 0.97
CA GLN A 211 36.11 -15.49 1.70
C GLN A 211 35.33 -16.43 0.79
N LYS A 212 35.24 -17.71 1.17
CA LYS A 212 34.38 -18.67 0.46
C LYS A 212 32.91 -18.29 0.68
N ARG A 213 32.11 -18.29 -0.39
CA ARG A 213 30.65 -18.09 -0.30
C ARG A 213 30.04 -19.01 0.76
N TYR A 214 29.35 -18.41 1.71
CA TYR A 214 28.69 -19.10 2.80
C TYR A 214 27.20 -19.24 2.50
N PHE A 215 26.66 -20.45 2.72
CA PHE A 215 25.27 -20.78 2.44
C PHE A 215 24.52 -20.97 3.77
N LEU A 216 23.48 -20.17 3.99
CA LEU A 216 22.62 -20.25 5.18
C LEU A 216 21.53 -21.29 4.97
N GLU A 217 20.91 -21.26 3.79
CA GLU A 217 19.87 -22.21 3.41
C GLU A 217 20.06 -22.62 1.96
N GLY A 218 19.91 -23.93 1.70
CA GLY A 218 20.18 -24.49 0.39
C GLY A 218 21.64 -24.36 -0.05
N GLY A 219 21.95 -24.95 -1.20
CA GLY A 219 23.34 -25.07 -1.68
C GLY A 219 23.52 -26.30 -2.57
N ASP A 220 22.65 -27.29 -2.36
CA ASP A 220 22.66 -28.58 -3.06
C ASP A 220 22.46 -28.45 -4.57
N GLY A 221 21.82 -27.36 -5.03
CA GLY A 221 21.55 -27.12 -6.45
C GLY A 221 22.57 -26.26 -7.20
N ILE A 222 23.48 -25.54 -6.52
CA ILE A 222 24.47 -24.65 -7.16
C ILE A 222 25.89 -25.20 -7.02
N LEU A 223 26.19 -25.94 -5.97
CA LEU A 223 27.52 -26.56 -5.76
C LEU A 223 27.68 -27.95 -6.39
N GLY A 224 26.65 -28.49 -7.03
CA GLY A 224 26.75 -29.82 -7.61
C GLY A 224 25.77 -30.06 -8.74
N GLY A 225 26.32 -30.36 -9.91
CA GLY A 225 25.71 -31.30 -10.86
C GLY A 225 25.51 -32.71 -10.28
N GLN A 226 25.40 -32.88 -8.95
CA GLN A 226 24.85 -34.07 -8.35
C GLN A 226 23.33 -33.93 -8.37
N ARG A 227 22.75 -34.32 -9.50
CA ARG A 227 21.39 -34.86 -9.52
C ARG A 227 21.27 -35.79 -8.31
N SER A 228 20.37 -35.46 -7.38
CA SER A 228 19.90 -36.45 -6.41
C SER A 228 19.37 -37.62 -7.23
N GLN A 229 20.18 -38.67 -7.32
CA GLN A 229 19.91 -39.88 -8.06
C GLN A 229 18.66 -40.48 -7.41
N GLY A 230 17.49 -40.27 -8.03
CA GLY A 230 16.21 -40.65 -7.47
C GLY A 230 16.22 -42.14 -7.12
N ARG A 231 16.17 -42.46 -5.82
CA ARG A 231 15.95 -43.83 -5.37
C ARG A 231 14.48 -44.15 -5.63
N MET A 232 14.21 -44.88 -6.70
CA MET A 232 12.96 -45.60 -6.86
C MET A 232 13.30 -47.10 -6.87
N PHE A 233 12.77 -47.83 -5.90
CA PHE A 233 12.86 -49.30 -5.80
C PHE A 233 14.26 -49.90 -5.56
N GLY A 234 15.12 -49.24 -4.78
CA GLY A 234 16.37 -49.84 -4.31
C GLY A 234 17.48 -49.99 -5.37
N VAL A 235 17.25 -49.55 -6.62
CA VAL A 235 18.24 -49.60 -7.69
C VAL A 235 18.71 -48.20 -8.05
N ARG A 236 20.03 -48.03 -8.21
CA ARG A 236 20.67 -46.78 -8.63
C ARG A 236 20.82 -46.81 -10.15
N TRP A 237 20.16 -45.91 -10.87
CA TRP A 237 20.36 -45.71 -12.29
C TRP A 237 21.45 -44.65 -12.48
N ASN A 238 22.61 -45.07 -13.01
CA ASN A 238 23.76 -44.21 -13.33
C ASN A 238 23.62 -43.65 -14.74
#